data_AF-A0A2E2KJ14-F1
#
_entry.id   AF-A0A2E2KJ14-F1
#
_cell.length_a   1.000
_cell.length_b   1.000
_cell.length_c   1.000
_cell.angle_alpha   90.00
_cell.angle_beta   90.00
_cell.angle_gamma   90.00
#
_symmetry.space_group_name_H-M   'P 1'
#
loop_
_entity.id
_entity.type
_entity.pdbx_description
1 polymer ?
#
loop_
_entity_poly.entity_id
_entity_poly.type
_entity_poly.pdbx_seq_one_letter_code
_entity_poly.pdbx_strand_id
1 'polypeptide(L)'
;MEFITEGDAVKCIRVISEKPITVATFHIDVDRVAPHVASALSSKEIIELELWLKDRSKLQEALKQRPIEVTILEALPGVLDQAANAISELGEVDKNLYQTIRKKISRLTYELDSIEQFKSKTKNVQLDKIPNSEVLKERLETIKDNIEN
;
A
#
# COMPACT_ATOMS: atom_id res chain seq x y z
N MET A 1 3.39 9.55 16.13
CA MET A 1 4.52 9.40 15.17
C MET A 1 3.96 8.80 13.89
N GLU A 2 4.66 8.95 12.76
CA GLU A 2 4.27 8.33 11.50
C GLU A 2 5.28 7.23 11.11
N PHE A 3 4.78 6.18 10.47
CA PHE A 3 5.57 5.07 9.98
C PHE A 3 5.26 4.88 8.51
N ILE A 4 6.27 5.07 7.66
CA ILE A 4 6.11 5.06 6.20
C ILE A 4 7.06 4.03 5.61
N THR A 5 6.53 3.15 4.78
CA THR A 5 7.30 2.17 4.02
C THR A 5 7.77 2.78 2.69
N GLU A 6 9.06 2.70 2.40
CA GLU A 6 9.66 3.12 1.14
C GLU A 6 10.62 2.03 0.64
N GLY A 7 10.19 1.25 -0.35
CA GLY A 7 10.88 0.02 -0.75
C GLY A 7 11.03 -0.91 0.45
N ASP A 8 12.21 -1.47 0.64
CA ASP A 8 12.48 -2.42 1.72
C ASP A 8 12.76 -1.76 3.09
N ALA A 9 12.45 -0.48 3.24
CA ALA A 9 12.74 0.29 4.44
C ALA A 9 11.49 0.93 5.05
N VAL A 10 11.37 0.83 6.37
CA VAL A 10 10.38 1.56 7.17
C VAL A 10 11.05 2.75 7.83
N LYS A 11 10.53 3.94 7.58
CA LYS A 11 10.96 5.20 8.21
C LYS A 11 10.05 5.56 9.36
N CYS A 12 10.65 5.79 10.54
CA CYS A 12 9.96 6.39 11.68
C CYS A 12 10.09 7.91 11.58
N ILE A 13 8.97 8.60 11.42
CA ILE A 13 8.92 10.04 11.19
C ILE A 13 8.27 10.75 12.38
N ARG A 14 9.05 11.62 13.03
CA ARG A 14 8.58 12.52 14.08
C ARG A 14 8.27 13.88 13.46
N VAL A 15 7.09 14.41 13.68
CA VAL A 15 6.73 15.78 13.27
C VAL A 15 7.02 16.73 14.42
N ILE A 16 7.98 17.64 14.25
CA ILE A 16 8.33 18.67 15.22
C ILE A 16 8.11 20.04 14.55
N SER A 17 7.21 20.86 15.09
CA SER A 17 6.89 22.18 14.53
C SER A 17 6.61 22.14 13.03
N GLU A 18 5.72 21.22 12.62
CA GLU A 18 5.32 20.96 11.23
C GLU A 18 6.43 20.46 10.29
N LYS A 19 7.65 20.23 10.79
CA LYS A 19 8.73 19.63 10.00
C LYS A 19 8.83 18.13 10.29
N PRO A 20 8.68 17.26 9.27
CA PRO A 20 8.91 15.83 9.41
C PRO A 20 10.41 15.55 9.53
N ILE A 21 10.80 14.80 10.56
CA ILE A 21 12.18 14.37 10.80
C ILE A 21 12.18 12.84 10.87
N THR A 22 12.97 12.20 10.00
CA THR A 22 13.21 10.75 10.09
C THR A 22 14.14 10.50 11.27
N VAL A 23 13.66 9.82 12.30
CA VAL A 23 14.42 9.55 13.54
C VAL A 23 15.06 8.16 13.55
N ALA A 24 14.51 7.23 12.78
CA ALA A 24 15.04 5.89 12.61
C ALA A 24 14.59 5.31 11.28
N THR A 25 15.37 4.35 10.79
CA THR A 25 15.02 3.55 9.62
C THR A 25 15.41 2.10 9.89
N PHE A 26 14.57 1.18 9.45
CA PHE A 26 14.81 -0.25 9.60
C PHE A 26 14.24 -1.03 8.42
N HIS A 27 14.66 -2.28 8.27
CA HIS A 27 14.23 -3.11 7.15
C HIS A 27 12.77 -3.56 7.31
N ILE A 28 12.07 -3.69 6.19
CA ILE A 28 10.66 -4.02 6.13
C ILE A 28 10.31 -5.39 6.75
N ASP A 29 11.22 -6.36 6.69
CA ASP A 29 11.01 -7.72 7.22
C ASP A 29 11.12 -7.83 8.75
N VAL A 30 11.42 -6.72 9.42
CA VAL A 30 11.56 -6.71 10.87
C VAL A 30 10.18 -6.70 11.52
N ASP A 31 9.89 -7.73 12.32
CA ASP A 31 8.61 -7.95 13.00
C ASP A 31 8.56 -7.41 14.44
N ARG A 32 9.68 -6.86 14.93
CA ARG A 32 9.86 -6.36 16.30
C ARG A 32 10.73 -5.12 16.33
N VAL A 33 10.57 -4.25 17.33
CA VAL A 33 11.37 -3.02 17.41
C VAL A 33 12.86 -3.35 17.54
N ALA A 34 13.64 -2.98 16.52
CA ALA A 34 15.08 -3.21 16.50
C ALA A 34 15.81 -2.34 17.55
N PRO A 35 16.93 -2.81 18.14
CA PRO A 35 17.62 -2.07 19.20
C PRO A 35 18.02 -0.63 18.83
N HIS A 36 18.48 -0.42 17.59
CA HIS A 36 18.84 0.92 17.11
C HIS A 36 17.62 1.84 16.97
N VAL A 37 16.47 1.28 16.60
CA VAL A 37 15.20 2.02 16.49
C VAL A 37 14.68 2.37 17.88
N ALA A 38 14.66 1.41 18.81
CA ALA A 38 14.26 1.64 20.20
C ALA A 38 15.10 2.74 20.87
N SER A 39 16.40 2.81 20.56
CA SER A 39 17.30 3.84 21.11
C SER A 39 16.98 5.27 20.66
N ALA A 40 16.33 5.45 19.51
CA ALA A 40 15.98 6.75 18.94
C ALA A 40 14.56 7.22 19.30
N LEU A 41 13.78 6.36 19.93
CA LEU A 41 12.35 6.53 20.21
C LEU A 41 12.09 6.66 21.70
N SER A 42 11.09 7.45 22.06
CA SER A 42 10.53 7.47 23.40
C SER A 42 9.70 6.22 23.67
N SER A 43 9.47 5.87 24.94
CA SER A 43 8.65 4.72 25.32
C SER A 43 7.25 4.75 24.71
N LYS A 44 6.65 5.94 24.56
CA LYS A 44 5.34 6.10 23.91
C LYS A 44 5.43 5.76 22.41
N GLU A 45 6.47 6.21 21.73
CA GLU A 45 6.66 5.95 20.30
C GLU A 45 7.04 4.49 20.03
N ILE A 46 7.75 3.83 20.95
CA ILE A 46 7.99 2.39 20.90
C ILE A 46 6.66 1.63 20.93
N ILE A 47 5.75 1.99 21.83
CA ILE A 47 4.40 1.37 21.88
C ILE A 47 3.61 1.63 20.60
N GLU A 48 3.68 2.86 20.05
CA GLU A 48 3.04 3.18 18.76
C GLU A 48 3.62 2.32 17.62
N LEU A 49 4.94 2.11 17.59
CA LEU A 49 5.62 1.27 16.60
C LEU A 49 5.29 -0.21 16.76
N GLU A 50 5.23 -0.74 17.99
CA GLU A 50 4.84 -2.12 18.26
C GLU A 50 3.40 -2.41 17.78
N LEU A 51 2.48 -1.46 18.02
CA LEU A 51 1.11 -1.56 17.52
C LEU A 51 1.08 -1.55 15.99
N TRP A 52 1.84 -0.66 15.37
CA TRP A 52 1.94 -0.58 13.91
C TRP A 52 2.50 -1.88 13.30
N LEU A 53 3.59 -2.42 13.84
CA LEU A 53 4.18 -3.69 13.41
C LEU A 53 3.17 -4.84 13.52
N LYS A 54 2.45 -4.91 14.63
CA LYS A 54 1.43 -5.95 14.86
C LYS A 54 0.27 -5.85 13.86
N ASP A 55 -0.24 -4.65 13.60
CA ASP A 55 -1.33 -4.47 12.65
C ASP A 55 -0.88 -4.79 11.22
N ARG A 56 0.36 -4.42 10.86
CA ARG A 56 0.99 -4.76 9.58
C ARG A 56 1.14 -6.27 9.39
N SER A 57 1.61 -7.00 10.40
CA SER A 57 1.70 -8.47 10.32
C SER A 57 0.34 -9.12 10.08
N LYS A 58 -0.73 -8.63 10.72
CA LYS A 58 -2.09 -9.12 10.45
C LYS A 58 -2.53 -8.82 9.02
N LEU A 59 -2.18 -7.65 8.50
CA LEU A 59 -2.49 -7.28 7.12
C LEU A 59 -1.80 -8.23 6.14
N GLN A 60 -0.51 -8.48 6.33
CA GLN A 60 0.25 -9.41 5.48
C GLN A 60 -0.31 -10.83 5.54
N GLU A 61 -0.67 -11.32 6.73
CA GLU A 61 -1.31 -12.62 6.88
C GLU A 61 -2.67 -12.65 6.15
N ALA A 62 -3.48 -11.62 6.32
CA ALA A 62 -4.77 -11.51 5.65
C ALA A 62 -4.64 -11.44 4.12
N LEU A 63 -3.61 -10.77 3.60
CA LEU A 63 -3.34 -10.69 2.16
C LEU A 63 -2.83 -12.04 1.61
N LYS A 64 -1.98 -12.76 2.35
CA LYS A 64 -1.51 -14.11 1.97
C LYS A 64 -2.64 -15.14 1.89
N GLN A 65 -3.68 -14.99 2.71
CA GLN A 65 -4.82 -15.91 2.74
C GLN A 65 -5.91 -15.55 1.70
N ARG A 66 -5.82 -14.40 1.04
CA ARG A 66 -6.82 -13.95 0.06
C ARG A 66 -6.48 -14.45 -1.36
N PRO A 67 -7.49 -14.78 -2.18
CA PRO A 67 -7.27 -15.01 -3.60
C PRO A 67 -6.63 -13.79 -4.25
N ILE A 68 -5.62 -14.02 -5.08
CA ILE A 68 -4.83 -12.95 -5.71
C ILE A 68 -5.69 -12.04 -6.59
N GLU A 69 -6.73 -12.59 -7.23
CA GLU A 69 -7.67 -11.84 -8.07
C GLU A 69 -8.41 -10.78 -7.26
N VAL A 70 -8.80 -11.10 -6.02
CA VAL A 70 -9.46 -10.15 -5.11
C VAL A 70 -8.49 -9.05 -4.71
N THR A 71 -7.24 -9.40 -4.39
CA THR A 71 -6.19 -8.44 -4.05
C THR A 71 -5.91 -7.48 -5.21
N ILE A 72 -5.85 -7.98 -6.45
CA ILE A 72 -5.70 -7.16 -7.66
C ILE A 72 -6.88 -6.19 -7.81
N LEU A 73 -8.12 -6.67 -7.72
CA LEU A 73 -9.30 -5.83 -7.90
C LEU A 73 -9.47 -4.79 -6.79
N GLU A 74 -9.08 -5.10 -5.55
CA GLU A 74 -9.10 -4.14 -4.45
C GLU A 74 -7.96 -3.10 -4.52
N ALA A 75 -6.81 -3.43 -5.13
CA ALA A 75 -5.72 -2.50 -5.35
C ALA A 75 -5.96 -1.56 -6.55
N LEU A 76 -6.71 -2.04 -7.55
CA LEU A 76 -6.89 -1.39 -8.84
C LEU A 76 -7.38 0.07 -8.77
N PRO A 77 -8.39 0.44 -7.96
CA PRO A 77 -8.82 1.84 -7.85
C PRO A 77 -7.70 2.78 -7.40
N GLY A 78 -6.94 2.38 -6.38
CA GLY A 78 -5.82 3.18 -5.88
C GLY A 78 -4.69 3.34 -6.89
N VAL A 79 -4.42 2.30 -7.69
CA VAL A 79 -3.45 2.38 -8.79
C VAL A 79 -3.94 3.31 -9.89
N LEU A 80 -5.23 3.26 -10.24
CA LEU A 80 -5.81 4.13 -11.25
C LEU A 80 -5.76 5.61 -10.84
N ASP A 81 -6.02 5.92 -9.56
CA ASP A 81 -5.89 7.27 -9.02
C ASP A 81 -4.44 7.78 -9.10
N GLN A 82 -3.47 6.95 -8.70
CA GLN A 82 -2.04 7.29 -8.82
C GLN A 82 -1.61 7.47 -10.27
N ALA A 83 -2.07 6.62 -11.18
CA ALA A 83 -1.78 6.73 -12.60
C ALA A 83 -2.39 8.01 -13.20
N ALA A 84 -3.61 8.38 -12.80
CA ALA A 84 -4.25 9.63 -13.23
C ALA A 84 -3.45 10.86 -12.75
N ASN A 85 -2.99 10.85 -11.50
CA ASN A 85 -2.13 11.91 -10.98
C ASN A 85 -0.81 12.02 -11.74
N ALA A 86 -0.14 10.89 -12.01
CA ALA A 86 1.11 10.87 -12.78
C ALA A 86 0.92 11.41 -14.21
N ILE A 87 -0.17 11.07 -14.89
CA ILE A 87 -0.50 11.62 -16.21
C ILE A 87 -0.73 13.14 -16.12
N SER A 88 -1.44 13.60 -15.09
CA SER A 88 -1.67 15.03 -14.87
C SER A 88 -0.38 15.81 -14.60
N GLU A 89 0.58 15.22 -13.89
CA GLU A 89 1.86 15.85 -13.57
C GLU A 89 2.81 15.91 -14.78
N LEU A 90 2.83 14.87 -15.61
CA LEU A 90 3.69 14.81 -16.79
C LEU A 90 3.28 15.79 -17.89
N GLY A 91 2.00 16.13 -17.99
CA GLY A 91 1.44 17.05 -18.98
C GLY A 91 1.41 16.50 -20.42
N GLU A 92 2.33 15.61 -20.78
CA GLU A 92 2.40 14.91 -22.06
C GLU A 92 2.72 13.43 -21.87
N VAL A 93 2.15 12.58 -22.73
CA VAL A 93 2.36 11.12 -22.71
C VAL A 93 2.66 10.66 -24.12
N ASP A 94 3.66 9.78 -24.27
CA ASP A 94 3.99 9.17 -25.57
C ASP A 94 2.75 8.54 -26.23
N LYS A 95 2.65 8.67 -27.56
CA LYS A 95 1.49 8.20 -28.33
C LYS A 95 1.26 6.70 -28.20
N ASN A 96 2.32 5.89 -28.18
CA ASN A 96 2.19 4.44 -28.05
C ASN A 96 1.75 4.05 -26.64
N LEU A 97 2.30 4.73 -25.62
CA LEU A 97 1.88 4.56 -24.24
C LEU A 97 0.40 4.94 -24.04
N TYR A 98 -0.02 6.09 -24.58
CA TYR A 98 -1.42 6.53 -24.57
C TYR A 98 -2.35 5.50 -25.21
N GLN A 99 -2.03 5.01 -26.41
CA GLN A 99 -2.84 4.01 -27.11
C GLN A 99 -2.92 2.69 -26.33
N THR A 100 -1.82 2.28 -25.71
CA THR A 100 -1.76 1.05 -24.90
C THR A 100 -2.65 1.17 -23.68
N ILE A 101 -2.55 2.28 -22.93
CA ILE A 101 -3.39 2.56 -21.75
C ILE A 101 -4.86 2.56 -22.16
N ARG A 102 -5.23 3.28 -23.23
CA ARG A 102 -6.61 3.34 -23.73
C ARG A 102 -7.17 1.95 -24.07
N LYS A 103 -6.41 1.13 -24.79
CA LYS A 103 -6.84 -0.23 -25.16
C LYS A 103 -7.08 -1.10 -23.93
N LYS A 104 -6.21 -1.01 -22.92
CA LYS A 104 -6.35 -1.77 -21.66
C LYS A 104 -7.55 -1.31 -20.84
N ILE A 105 -7.79 0.00 -20.75
CA ILE A 105 -8.99 0.56 -20.11
C ILE A 105 -10.25 0.07 -20.82
N SER A 106 -10.33 0.15 -22.15
CA SER A 106 -11.51 -0.32 -22.89
C SER A 106 -11.80 -1.80 -22.66
N ARG A 107 -10.77 -2.64 -22.59
CA ARG A 107 -10.94 -4.06 -22.24
C ARG A 107 -11.47 -4.20 -20.81
N LEU A 108 -10.88 -3.50 -19.85
CA LEU A 108 -11.33 -3.57 -18.45
C LEU A 108 -12.78 -3.12 -18.29
N THR A 109 -13.18 -2.02 -18.95
CA THR A 109 -14.57 -1.54 -18.95
C THR A 109 -15.50 -2.60 -19.52
N TYR A 110 -15.15 -3.22 -20.65
CA TYR A 110 -15.96 -4.31 -21.22
C TYR A 110 -16.16 -5.49 -20.27
N GLU A 111 -15.09 -5.93 -19.59
CA GLU A 111 -15.19 -7.03 -18.61
C GLU A 111 -16.05 -6.61 -17.41
N LEU A 112 -15.90 -5.38 -16.90
CA LEU A 112 -16.71 -4.86 -15.80
C LEU A 112 -18.19 -4.75 -16.17
N ASP A 113 -18.50 -4.27 -17.37
CA ASP A 113 -19.87 -4.14 -17.88
C ASP A 113 -20.53 -5.51 -18.11
N SER A 114 -19.74 -6.57 -18.33
CA SER A 114 -20.23 -7.93 -18.48
C SER A 114 -20.65 -8.61 -17.17
N ILE A 115 -20.31 -8.01 -16.02
CA ILE A 115 -20.65 -8.57 -14.70
C ILE A 115 -22.06 -8.11 -14.31
N GLU A 116 -23.08 -8.90 -14.66
CA GLU A 116 -24.51 -8.57 -14.45
C GLU A 116 -25.01 -8.61 -12.99
N GLN A 117 -24.20 -8.96 -11.99
CA GLN A 117 -24.71 -9.13 -10.61
C GLN A 117 -23.78 -8.56 -9.53
N PHE A 118 -24.15 -7.40 -9.00
CA PHE A 118 -23.60 -6.86 -7.76
C PHE A 118 -24.06 -7.72 -6.57
N LYS A 119 -23.31 -8.77 -6.22
CA LYS A 119 -23.48 -9.45 -4.93
C LYS A 119 -22.70 -8.69 -3.85
N SER A 120 -23.39 -7.83 -3.13
CA SER A 120 -22.87 -7.16 -1.93
C SER A 120 -22.58 -8.18 -0.82
N LYS A 121 -21.37 -8.71 -0.79
CA LYS A 121 -20.77 -9.31 0.40
C LYS A 121 -19.34 -8.84 0.54
N THR A 122 -19.16 -7.60 1.01
CA THR A 122 -17.85 -7.13 1.44
C THR A 122 -17.72 -7.40 2.93
N LYS A 123 -16.97 -8.46 3.29
CA LYS A 123 -16.37 -8.55 4.63
C LYS A 123 -15.31 -7.46 4.69
N ASN A 124 -15.71 -6.28 5.14
CA ASN A 124 -14.77 -5.22 5.50
C ASN A 124 -13.91 -5.75 6.65
N VAL A 125 -12.71 -6.21 6.33
CA VAL A 125 -11.68 -6.42 7.35
C VAL A 125 -11.28 -5.02 7.78
N GLN A 126 -11.79 -4.60 8.95
CA GLN A 126 -11.48 -3.31 9.57
C GLN A 126 -9.97 -3.24 9.83
N LEU A 127 -9.26 -2.58 8.91
CA LEU A 127 -7.83 -2.28 8.98
C LEU A 127 -7.61 -0.80 9.32
N ASP A 128 -8.62 -0.14 9.92
CA ASP A 128 -8.79 1.31 10.08
C ASP A 128 -7.63 2.06 10.79
N LYS A 129 -6.58 1.36 11.22
CA LYS A 129 -5.39 1.94 11.86
C LYS A 129 -4.17 2.03 10.94
N ILE A 130 -4.16 1.32 9.82
CA ILE A 130 -3.08 1.39 8.84
C ILE A 130 -3.48 2.45 7.79
N PRO A 131 -2.61 3.43 7.49
CA PRO A 131 -2.90 4.38 6.41
C PRO A 131 -3.22 3.66 5.11
N ASN A 132 -4.26 4.09 4.40
CA ASN A 132 -4.70 3.46 3.14
C ASN A 132 -3.56 3.35 2.10
N SER A 133 -2.59 4.27 2.11
CA SER A 133 -1.41 4.20 1.26
C SER A 133 -0.52 2.99 1.56
N GLU A 134 -0.37 2.62 2.83
CA GLU A 134 0.42 1.45 3.23
C GLU A 134 -0.32 0.15 2.90
N VAL A 135 -1.65 0.13 3.07
CA VAL A 135 -2.47 -1.00 2.62
C VAL A 135 -2.32 -1.22 1.12
N LEU A 136 -2.34 -0.14 0.32
CA LEU A 136 -2.14 -0.23 -1.12
C LEU A 136 -0.73 -0.75 -1.45
N LYS A 137 0.32 -0.28 -0.77
CA LYS A 137 1.70 -0.77 -0.98
C LYS A 137 1.81 -2.27 -0.72
N GLU A 138 1.34 -2.75 0.42
CA GLU A 138 1.39 -4.18 0.77
C GLU A 138 0.61 -5.06 -0.23
N ARG A 139 -0.52 -4.55 -0.75
CA ARG A 139 -1.25 -5.23 -1.83
C ARG A 139 -0.44 -5.29 -3.12
N LEU A 140 0.26 -4.21 -3.49
CA LEU A 140 1.09 -4.16 -4.70
C LEU A 140 2.33 -5.05 -4.58
N GLU A 141 2.95 -5.12 -3.41
CA GLU A 141 4.03 -6.08 -3.12
C GLU A 141 3.53 -7.51 -3.27
N THR A 142 2.38 -7.83 -2.68
CA THR A 142 1.76 -9.17 -2.83
C THR A 142 1.50 -9.49 -4.32
N ILE A 143 1.04 -8.53 -5.12
CA ILE A 143 0.83 -8.71 -6.55
C ILE A 143 2.15 -8.94 -7.28
N LYS A 144 3.19 -8.16 -6.97
CA LYS A 144 4.53 -8.28 -7.56
C LYS A 144 5.12 -9.67 -7.30
N ASP A 145 5.11 -10.12 -6.05
CA ASP A 145 5.66 -11.43 -5.66
C ASP A 145 4.96 -12.59 -6.39
N ASN A 146 3.68 -12.46 -6.71
CA ASN A 146 2.92 -13.48 -7.46
C ASN A 146 3.15 -13.42 -8.98
N ILE A 147 3.66 -12.32 -9.51
CA ILE A 147 4.00 -12.19 -10.95
C ILE A 147 5.43 -12.67 -11.22
N GLU A 148 6.34 -12.54 -10.24
CA GLU A 148 7.74 -12.97 -10.36
C GLU A 148 7.97 -14.46 -10.07
N ASN A 149 6.96 -15.17 -9.53
CA ASN A 149 6.94 -16.62 -9.33
C ASN A 149 6.20 -17.35 -10.46
#